data_AF-A0A9W4I7J0-F1
#
_entry.id   AF-A0A9W4I7J0-F1
#
_cell.length_a   1.000
_cell.length_b   1.000
_cell.length_c   1.000
_cell.angle_alpha   90.00
_cell.angle_beta   90.00
_cell.angle_gamma   90.00
#
_symmetry.space_group_name_H-M   'P 1'
#
loop_
_entity.id
_entity.type
_entity.pdbx_description
1 polymer ?
#
loop_
_entity_poly.entity_id
_entity_poly.type
_entity_poly.pdbx_seq_one_letter_code
_entity_poly.pdbx_strand_id
1 'polypeptide(L)'
;MEDKEYKPPRCSHVPLEVATMIAEWTCPIYYTPADMKNTRNMLSAWQWTLPDWFWKVRLKEELFIELNSLRESNHSIDWQALRLDLMALVSDRVWYVSSGLPNRERVIGFMTAIKSNFLKIA
;
A
#
# COMPACT_ATOMS: atom_id res chain seq x y z
N MET A 1 -28.26 34.77 4.45
CA MET A 1 -27.00 34.20 4.95
C MET A 1 -26.56 33.18 3.94
N GLU A 2 -25.57 33.52 3.12
CA GLU A 2 -24.94 32.52 2.24
C GLU A 2 -24.01 31.67 3.10
N ASP A 3 -24.32 30.38 3.18
CA ASP A 3 -23.41 29.37 3.71
C ASP A 3 -22.17 29.32 2.81
N LYS A 4 -21.10 29.98 3.24
CA LYS A 4 -19.80 29.86 2.59
C LYS A 4 -19.31 28.44 2.79
N GLU A 5 -19.31 27.66 1.72
CA GLU A 5 -18.67 26.35 1.64
C GLU A 5 -17.24 26.44 2.20
N TYR A 6 -17.02 25.83 3.37
CA TYR A 6 -15.71 25.75 3.99
C TYR A 6 -14.81 24.87 3.14
N LYS A 7 -13.95 25.48 2.33
CA LYS A 7 -12.88 24.78 1.63
C LYS A 7 -11.69 24.68 2.58
N PRO A 8 -11.36 23.48 3.09
CA PRO A 8 -10.20 23.34 3.96
C PRO A 8 -8.95 23.81 3.21
N PRO A 9 -8.01 24.48 3.89
CA PRO A 9 -6.74 24.85 3.28
C PRO A 9 -6.06 23.60 2.74
N ARG A 10 -5.64 23.63 1.47
CA ARG A 10 -4.87 22.54 0.87
C ARG A 10 -3.55 22.44 1.62
N CYS A 11 -3.38 21.40 2.43
CA CYS A 11 -2.13 21.11 3.13
C CYS A 11 -1.06 20.56 2.17
N SER A 12 -1.12 20.90 0.88
CA SER A 12 -0.24 20.41 -0.19
C SER A 12 1.17 20.98 -0.13
N HIS A 13 1.43 21.94 0.77
CA HIS A 13 2.72 22.64 0.87
C HIS A 13 3.63 22.13 1.99
N VAL A 14 3.24 21.04 2.67
CA VAL A 14 4.11 20.41 3.67
C VAL A 14 5.29 19.74 2.95
N PRO A 15 6.54 19.96 3.41
CA PRO A 15 7.70 19.26 2.85
C PRO A 15 7.49 17.75 2.86
N LEU A 16 8.01 17.06 1.84
CA LEU A 16 7.80 15.62 1.67
C LEU A 16 8.22 14.83 2.90
N GLU A 17 9.32 15.23 3.55
CA GLU A 17 9.84 14.60 4.76
C GLU A 17 8.82 14.69 5.90
N VAL A 18 8.20 15.85 6.10
CA VAL A 18 7.21 16.08 7.15
C VAL A 18 5.91 15.33 6.82
N ALA A 19 5.47 15.36 5.56
CA ALA A 19 4.30 14.60 5.11
C ALA A 19 4.49 13.10 5.32
N THR A 20 5.68 12.61 4.99
CA THR A 20 6.10 11.22 5.21
C THR A 20 6.13 10.88 6.70
N MET A 21 6.72 11.73 7.53
CA MET A 21 6.74 11.53 8.99
C MET A 21 5.32 11.41 9.54
N ILE A 22 4.38 12.27 9.12
CA ILE A 22 2.99 12.17 9.56
C ILE A 22 2.34 10.89 9.02
N ALA A 23 2.61 10.53 7.77
CA ALA A 23 2.09 9.30 7.19
C ALA A 23 2.57 8.04 7.94
N GLU A 24 3.81 8.01 8.40
CA GLU A 24 4.35 6.92 9.25
C GLU A 24 3.51 6.70 10.53
N TRP A 25 2.96 7.77 11.12
CA TRP A 25 2.07 7.66 12.28
C TRP A 25 0.70 7.08 11.95
N THR A 26 0.15 7.41 10.79
CA THR A 26 -1.19 6.95 10.37
C THR A 26 -1.19 5.58 9.70
N CYS A 27 -0.03 5.18 9.16
CA CYS A 27 0.17 3.96 8.39
C CYS A 27 1.44 3.26 8.91
N PRO A 28 1.38 2.58 10.07
CA PRO A 28 2.53 1.84 10.59
C PRO A 28 2.92 0.67 9.66
N ILE A 29 4.13 0.13 9.85
CA ILE A 29 4.61 -1.07 9.12
C ILE A 29 3.67 -2.27 9.39
N TYR A 30 3.23 -2.41 10.63
CA TYR A 30 2.20 -3.38 11.03
C TYR A 30 0.89 -2.64 11.17
N TYR A 31 0.02 -2.78 10.18
CA TYR A 31 -1.23 -2.04 10.08
C TYR A 31 -2.45 -2.92 10.26
N THR A 32 -3.55 -2.26 10.61
CA THR A 32 -4.89 -2.82 10.74
C THR A 32 -5.83 -2.22 9.67
N PRO A 33 -7.03 -2.79 9.47
CA PRO A 33 -8.03 -2.19 8.59
C PRO A 33 -8.39 -0.74 8.98
N ALA A 34 -8.36 -0.42 10.29
CA ALA A 34 -8.61 0.93 10.78
C ALA A 34 -7.52 1.91 10.36
N ASP A 35 -6.25 1.48 10.38
CA ASP A 35 -5.12 2.30 9.93
C ASP A 35 -5.22 2.61 8.43
N MET A 36 -5.70 1.67 7.62
CA MET A 36 -5.92 1.90 6.18
C MET A 36 -7.00 2.95 5.94
N LYS A 37 -8.09 2.90 6.70
CA LYS A 37 -9.13 3.94 6.65
C LYS A 37 -8.57 5.30 7.07
N ASN A 38 -7.80 5.36 8.15
CA ASN A 38 -7.19 6.60 8.64
C ASN A 38 -6.20 7.17 7.63
N THR A 39 -5.34 6.33 7.06
CA THR A 39 -4.36 6.70 6.02
C THR A 39 -5.08 7.25 4.79
N ARG A 40 -6.16 6.58 4.32
CA ARG A 40 -6.96 7.07 3.18
C ARG A 40 -7.57 8.44 3.46
N ASN A 41 -8.15 8.62 4.65
CA ASN A 41 -8.73 9.90 5.05
C ASN A 41 -7.68 11.01 5.10
N MET A 42 -6.53 10.72 5.70
CA MET A 42 -5.37 11.60 5.79
C MET A 42 -4.90 12.06 4.39
N LEU A 43 -4.65 11.10 3.48
CA LEU A 43 -4.20 11.39 2.12
C LEU A 43 -5.23 12.20 1.34
N SER A 44 -6.52 11.89 1.53
CA SER A 44 -7.62 12.61 0.87
C SER A 44 -7.75 14.04 1.38
N ALA A 45 -7.66 14.24 2.70
CA ALA A 45 -7.78 15.55 3.33
C ALA A 45 -6.64 16.50 2.93
N TRP A 46 -5.43 15.97 2.77
CA TRP A 46 -4.25 16.77 2.44
C TRP A 46 -3.85 16.71 0.98
N GLN A 47 -4.55 15.90 0.18
CA GLN A 47 -4.26 15.66 -1.24
C GLN A 47 -2.80 15.21 -1.45
N TRP A 48 -2.30 14.37 -0.54
CA TRP A 48 -0.92 13.90 -0.58
C TRP A 48 -0.78 12.66 -1.46
N THR A 49 0.34 12.62 -2.18
CA THR A 49 0.84 11.43 -2.86
C THR A 49 2.15 11.04 -2.22
N LEU A 50 2.21 9.82 -1.66
CA LEU A 50 3.40 9.32 -1.00
C LEU A 50 4.30 8.56 -2.00
N PRO A 51 5.63 8.64 -1.81
CA PRO A 51 6.59 8.03 -2.72
C PRO A 51 6.52 6.50 -2.65
N ASP A 52 6.89 5.84 -3.75
CA ASP A 52 6.82 4.38 -3.90
C ASP A 52 7.49 3.59 -2.77
N TRP A 53 8.61 4.07 -2.25
CA TRP A 53 9.34 3.40 -1.18
C TRP A 53 8.51 3.28 0.10
N PHE A 54 7.61 4.24 0.38
CA PHE A 54 6.74 4.23 1.55
C PHE A 54 5.85 2.98 1.55
N TRP A 55 5.32 2.65 0.37
CA TRP A 55 4.43 1.51 0.17
C TRP A 55 5.17 0.18 0.15
N LYS A 56 6.33 0.13 -0.53
CA LYS A 56 7.12 -1.11 -0.70
C LYS A 56 7.56 -1.75 0.62
N VAL A 57 7.76 -0.95 1.66
CA VAL A 57 8.13 -1.47 3.00
C VAL A 57 6.93 -2.12 3.72
N ARG A 58 5.69 -1.77 3.33
CA ARG A 58 4.45 -2.17 4.01
C ARG A 58 3.67 -3.25 3.27
N LEU A 59 3.71 -3.24 1.93
CA LEU A 59 2.99 -4.18 1.09
C LEU A 59 3.96 -5.07 0.33
N LYS A 60 3.89 -6.38 0.58
CA LYS A 60 4.56 -7.40 -0.24
C LYS A 60 3.80 -7.56 -1.55
N GLU A 61 4.00 -6.64 -2.49
CA GLU A 61 3.32 -6.65 -3.79
C GLU A 61 3.57 -7.95 -4.59
N GLU A 62 4.66 -8.67 -4.31
CA GLU A 62 4.96 -9.99 -4.89
C GLU A 62 3.88 -11.05 -4.63
N LEU A 63 3.03 -10.87 -3.61
CA LEU A 63 1.87 -11.72 -3.35
C LEU A 63 0.78 -11.56 -4.43
N PHE A 64 0.80 -10.45 -5.16
CA PHE A 64 -0.18 -10.09 -6.17
C PHE A 64 0.49 -10.11 -7.55
N ILE A 65 0.71 -11.31 -8.09
CA ILE A 65 1.35 -11.52 -9.40
C ILE A 65 0.59 -10.79 -10.53
N GLU A 66 -0.71 -10.56 -10.34
CA GLU A 66 -1.61 -9.86 -11.24
C GLU A 66 -1.19 -8.39 -11.43
N LEU A 67 -0.46 -7.80 -10.46
CA LEU A 67 0.07 -6.43 -10.57
C LEU A 67 1.07 -6.27 -11.73
N ASN A 68 1.79 -7.33 -12.12
CA ASN A 68 2.73 -7.23 -13.23
C ASN A 68 2.00 -7.00 -14.55
N SER A 69 0.92 -7.72 -14.80
CA SER A 69 0.09 -7.51 -15.98
C SER A 69 -0.58 -6.13 -15.98
N LEU A 70 -0.94 -5.61 -14.81
CA LEU A 70 -1.44 -4.24 -14.68
C LEU A 70 -0.37 -3.19 -15.02
N ARG A 71 0.89 -3.40 -14.62
CA ARG A 71 2.01 -2.52 -14.99
C ARG A 71 2.31 -2.51 -16.48
N GLU A 72 2.14 -3.66 -17.13
CA GLU A 72 2.34 -3.83 -18.57
C GLU A 72 1.16 -3.29 -19.39
N SER A 73 0.03 -3.01 -18.75
CA SER A 73 -1.15 -2.47 -19.42
C SER A 73 -1.00 -0.97 -19.72
N ASN A 74 -1.65 -0.50 -20.80
CA ASN A 74 -1.72 0.93 -21.14
C ASN A 74 -2.79 1.70 -20.31
N HIS A 75 -3.24 1.14 -19.19
CA HIS A 75 -4.25 1.78 -18.36
C HIS A 75 -3.62 2.76 -17.37
N SER A 76 -4.27 3.91 -17.21
CA SER A 76 -3.96 4.83 -16.10
C SER A 76 -4.48 4.22 -14.80
N ILE A 77 -3.58 3.86 -13.89
CA ILE A 77 -3.89 3.24 -12.61
C ILE A 77 -3.50 4.20 -11.48
N ASP A 78 -4.42 4.46 -10.57
CA ASP A 78 -4.08 5.08 -9.28
C ASP A 78 -3.41 4.04 -8.38
N TRP A 79 -2.08 4.00 -8.47
CA TRP A 79 -1.26 3.06 -7.71
C TRP A 79 -1.37 3.26 -6.21
N GLN A 80 -1.60 4.49 -5.74
CA GLN A 80 -1.75 4.77 -4.32
C GLN A 80 -3.07 4.21 -3.79
N ALA A 81 -4.18 4.45 -4.50
CA ALA A 81 -5.48 3.88 -4.13
C ALA A 81 -5.44 2.34 -4.17
N LEU A 82 -4.89 1.75 -5.23
CA LEU A 82 -4.77 0.31 -5.38
C LEU A 82 -3.97 -0.31 -4.22
N ARG A 83 -2.83 0.27 -3.84
CA ARG A 83 -2.01 -0.23 -2.72
C ARG A 83 -2.77 -0.16 -1.40
N LEU A 84 -3.51 0.92 -1.14
CA LEU A 84 -4.36 1.01 0.06
C LEU A 84 -5.44 -0.08 0.08
N ASP A 85 -6.06 -0.38 -1.05
CA ASP A 85 -7.06 -1.45 -1.15
C ASP A 85 -6.43 -2.83 -0.90
N LEU A 86 -5.26 -3.10 -1.49
CA LEU A 86 -4.53 -4.35 -1.25
C LEU A 86 -4.06 -4.48 0.19
N MET A 87 -3.57 -3.40 0.80
CA MET A 87 -3.20 -3.40 2.22
C MET A 87 -4.42 -3.64 3.11
N ALA A 88 -5.55 -2.97 2.84
CA ALA A 88 -6.80 -3.21 3.58
C ALA A 88 -7.21 -4.69 3.50
N LEU A 89 -7.11 -5.27 2.29
CA LEU A 89 -7.43 -6.67 2.02
C LEU A 89 -6.53 -7.64 2.81
N VAL A 90 -5.21 -7.40 2.83
CA VAL A 90 -4.25 -8.23 3.59
C VAL A 90 -4.41 -8.05 5.11
N SER A 91 -4.83 -6.87 5.56
CA SER A 91 -5.02 -6.58 6.99
C SER A 91 -6.26 -7.23 7.59
N ASP A 92 -7.24 -7.61 6.77
CA ASP A 92 -8.39 -8.40 7.21
C ASP A 92 -7.97 -9.86 7.43
N ARG A 93 -7.80 -10.25 8.69
CA ARG A 93 -7.36 -11.61 9.03
C ARG A 93 -8.35 -12.69 8.63
N VAL A 94 -9.65 -12.41 8.69
CA VAL A 94 -10.68 -13.42 8.38
C VAL A 94 -10.65 -13.72 6.89
N TRP A 95 -10.59 -12.66 6.08
CA TRP A 95 -10.46 -12.79 4.64
C TRP A 95 -9.09 -13.37 4.25
N TYR A 96 -7.99 -12.84 4.80
CA TYR A 96 -6.63 -13.25 4.43
C TYR A 96 -6.42 -14.75 4.62
N VAL A 97 -6.81 -15.30 5.77
CA VAL A 97 -6.64 -16.74 6.06
C VAL A 97 -7.43 -17.62 5.09
N SER A 98 -8.59 -17.15 4.63
CA SER A 98 -9.47 -17.91 3.71
C SER A 98 -9.20 -17.65 2.22
N SER A 99 -8.44 -16.61 1.87
CA SER A 99 -8.20 -16.16 0.50
C SER A 99 -7.28 -17.04 -0.36
N GLY A 100 -6.54 -17.96 0.27
CA GLY A 100 -5.46 -18.71 -0.39
C GLY A 100 -4.15 -17.92 -0.56
N LEU A 101 -4.13 -16.60 -0.29
CA LEU A 101 -2.89 -15.80 -0.25
C LEU A 101 -1.83 -16.35 0.72
N PRO A 102 -2.17 -16.89 1.92
CA PRO A 102 -1.17 -17.50 2.78
C PRO A 102 -0.43 -18.67 2.12
N ASN A 103 -1.15 -19.49 1.33
CA ASN A 103 -0.51 -20.57 0.59
C ASN A 103 0.38 -20.01 -0.53
N ARG A 104 -0.06 -18.94 -1.21
CA ARG A 104 0.75 -18.25 -2.22
C ARG A 104 2.03 -17.67 -1.61
N GLU A 105 1.94 -16.96 -0.49
CA GLU A 105 3.10 -16.44 0.27
C GLU A 105 4.10 -17.57 0.59
N ARG A 106 3.59 -18.70 1.08
CA ARG A 106 4.41 -19.88 1.39
C ARG A 106 5.11 -20.43 0.15
N VAL A 107 4.41 -20.60 -0.96
CA VAL A 107 4.98 -21.14 -2.21
C VAL A 107 6.04 -20.20 -2.79
N ILE A 108 5.74 -18.89 -2.84
CA ILE A 108 6.70 -17.87 -3.30
C ILE A 108 7.96 -17.89 -2.43
N GLY A 109 7.80 -17.98 -1.10
CA GLY A 109 8.92 -18.10 -0.17
C GLY A 109 9.83 -19.30 -0.48
N PHE A 110 9.23 -20.48 -0.74
CA PHE A 110 10.00 -21.67 -1.13
C PHE A 110 10.71 -21.49 -2.48
N MET A 111 10.03 -20.96 -3.48
CA MET A 111 10.64 -20.73 -4.80
C MET A 111 11.81 -19.76 -4.73
N THR A 112 11.67 -18.66 -3.98
CA THR A 112 12.73 -17.67 -3.76
C THR A 112 13.92 -18.29 -3.03
N ALA A 113 13.68 -19.13 -2.02
CA ALA A 113 14.74 -19.84 -1.31
C ALA A 113 15.50 -20.84 -2.20
N ILE A 114 14.78 -21.64 -2.99
CA ILE A 114 15.38 -22.59 -3.95
C ILE A 114 16.24 -21.84 -4.97
N LYS A 115 15.68 -20.78 -5.59
CA LYS A 115 16.40 -19.95 -6.57
C LYS A 115 17.67 -19.34 -5.97
N SER A 116 17.57 -18.80 -4.75
CA SER A 116 18.70 -18.20 -4.06
C SER A 116 19.81 -19.21 -3.76
N ASN A 117 19.46 -20.44 -3.38
CA ASN A 117 20.46 -21.48 -3.15
C ASN A 117 21.11 -21.94 -4.45
N PHE A 118 20.33 -22.12 -5.52
CA PHE A 118 20.87 -22.53 -6.82
C PHE A 118 21.86 -21.48 -7.37
N LEU A 119 21.50 -20.19 -7.32
CA LEU A 119 22.36 -19.10 -7.78
C LEU A 119 23.62 -18.87 -6.93
N LYS A 120 23.67 -19.39 -5.70
CA LYS A 120 24.89 -19.37 -4.86
C LYS A 120 25.84 -20.53 -5.16
N ILE A 121 25.34 -21.57 -5.83
CA ILE A 121 26.12 -22.77 -6.19
C ILE A 121 26.73 -22.63 -7.59
N ALA A 122 26.14 -21.78 -8.45
CA ALA A 122 26.65 -21.42 -9.78
C ALA A 122 27.67 -20.28 -9.72
#